data_AF-A0A1I3JUM8-F1
#
_entry.id   AF-A0A1I3JUM8-F1
#
_cell.length_a   1.000
_cell.length_b   1.000
_cell.length_c   1.000
_cell.angle_alpha   90.00
_cell.angle_beta   90.00
_cell.angle_gamma   90.00
#
_symmetry.space_group_name_H-M   'P 1'
#
loop_
_entity.id
_entity.type
_entity.pdbx_description
1 polymer ?
#
loop_
_entity_poly.entity_id
_entity_poly.type
_entity_poly.pdbx_seq_one_letter_code
_entity_poly.pdbx_strand_id
1 'polypeptide(L)' 'MLLKIVSLFLIGMGVLAMFGRLRFPDQARLTGRGKCRHCGTPKVGRGPCPCGKA' A
#
# COMPACT_ATOMS: atom_id res chain seq x y z
N MET A 1 -18.38 32.59 10.54
CA MET A 1 -17.97 31.50 11.45
C MET A 1 -17.79 30.17 10.73
N LEU A 2 -18.73 29.78 9.85
CA LEU A 2 -18.64 28.56 9.03
C LEU A 2 -17.34 28.46 8.20
N LEU A 3 -16.95 29.52 7.49
CA LEU A 3 -15.73 29.52 6.65
C LEU A 3 -14.44 29.21 7.41
N LYS A 4 -14.35 29.63 8.68
CA LYS A 4 -13.21 29.32 9.55
C LYS A 4 -13.16 27.83 9.87
N ILE A 5 -14.31 27.22 10.18
CA ILE A 5 -14.43 25.79 10.48
C ILE A 5 -14.09 24.95 9.23
N VAL A 6 -14.65 25.33 8.08
CA VAL A 6 -14.38 24.65 6.81
C VAL A 6 -12.90 24.74 6.43
N SER A 7 -12.28 25.92 6.60
CA SER A 7 -10.84 26.08 6.35
C SER A 7 -9.99 25.19 7.25
N LEU A 8 -10.26 25.17 8.56
CA LEU A 8 -9.49 24.32 9.50
C LEU A 8 -9.65 22.83 9.19
N PHE A 9 -10.85 22.40 8.78
CA PHE A 9 -11.11 21.00 8.43
C PHE A 9 -10.40 20.59 7.14
N LEU A 10 -10.44 21.44 6.10
CA LEU A 10 -9.74 21.20 4.83
C LEU A 10 -8.23 21.14 5.00
N ILE A 11 -7.66 22.05 5.80
CA ILE A 11 -6.23 22.04 6.13
C ILE A 11 -5.86 20.75 6.87
N GLY A 12 -6.65 20.36 7.89
CA GLY A 12 -6.41 19.14 8.66
C GLY A 12 -6.44 17.87 7.79
N MET A 13 -7.45 17.75 6.92
CA MET A 13 -7.56 16.64 5.97
C MET A 13 -6.38 16.59 4.98
N GLY A 14 -5.93 17.75 4.48
CA GLY A 14 -4.77 17.83 3.59
C GLY A 14 -3.46 17.37 4.25
N VAL A 15 -3.24 17.79 5.49
CA VAL A 15 -2.06 17.37 6.27
C VAL A 15 -2.10 15.87 6.56
N LEU A 16 -3.25 15.34 6.97
CA LEU A 16 -3.44 13.91 7.21
C LEU A 16 -3.19 13.08 5.94
N ALA A 17 -3.63 13.55 4.77
CA ALA A 17 -3.40 12.88 3.49
C ALA A 17 -1.90 12.87 3.10
N MET A 18 -1.20 13.99 3.29
CA MET A 18 0.24 14.07 3.06
C MET A 18 1.03 13.19 4.05
N PHE A 19 0.67 13.22 5.34
CA PHE A 19 1.27 12.37 6.35
C PHE A 19 0.95 10.88 6.11
N GLY A 20 -0.25 10.54 5.67
CA GLY A 20 -0.63 9.17 5.35
C GLY A 20 0.21 8.57 4.23
N ARG A 21 0.51 9.36 3.18
CA ARG A 21 1.42 8.95 2.10
C ARG A 21 2.85 8.74 2.56
N LEU A 22 3.36 9.59 3.46
CA LEU A 22 4.73 9.47 3.98
C LEU A 22 4.85 8.37 5.06
N ARG A 23 3.79 8.11 5.82
CA ARG A 23 3.74 7.07 6.87
C ARG A 23 3.53 5.67 6.29
N PHE A 24 2.86 5.55 5.16
CA PHE A 24 2.66 4.29 4.43
C PHE A 24 3.29 4.32 3.04
N PRO A 25 4.63 4.39 2.90
CA PRO A 25 5.30 4.25 1.60
C PRO A 25 5.18 2.82 1.03
N ASP A 26 4.63 1.88 1.79
CA ASP A 26 4.94 0.45 1.66
C ASP A 26 3.75 -0.43 1.20
N GLN A 27 2.66 0.15 0.69
CA GLN A 27 1.67 -0.67 -0.07
C GLN A 27 2.33 -1.39 -1.27
N ALA A 28 3.44 -0.86 -1.80
CA ALA A 28 4.24 -1.50 -2.82
C ALA A 28 4.84 -2.86 -2.38
N ARG A 29 5.13 -3.08 -1.10
CA ARG A 29 5.64 -4.39 -0.64
C ARG A 29 4.55 -5.46 -0.50
N LEU A 30 3.29 -5.06 -0.32
CA LEU A 30 2.19 -6.01 -0.29
C LEU A 30 1.89 -6.57 -1.70
N THR A 31 2.11 -5.79 -2.75
CA THR A 31 1.89 -6.24 -4.15
C THR A 31 3.08 -7.00 -4.73
N GLY A 32 4.31 -6.68 -4.30
CA GLY A 32 5.55 -7.26 -4.86
C GLY A 32 5.80 -8.74 -4.53
N ARG A 33 5.07 -9.32 -3.57
CA ARG A 33 5.19 -10.75 -3.20
C ARG A 33 4.14 -11.64 -3.84
N GLY A 34 3.25 -11.07 -4.66
CA GLY A 34 2.11 -11.77 -5.21
C GLY A 34 2.41 -12.72 -6.36
N LYS A 35 3.57 -12.65 -7.03
CA LYS A 35 3.89 -13.50 -8.20
C LYS A 35 5.28 -14.14 -8.11
N CYS A 36 5.38 -15.36 -8.62
CA CYS A 36 6.59 -16.14 -8.71
C CYS A 36 7.42 -15.67 -9.92
N ARG A 37 8.70 -15.29 -9.74
CA ARG A 37 9.55 -14.78 -10.83
C ARG A 37 9.90 -15.82 -11.90
N HIS A 38 9.84 -17.11 -11.55
CA HIS A 38 10.22 -18.20 -12.46
C HIS A 38 9.07 -18.66 -13.36
N CYS A 39 7.82 -18.71 -12.85
CA CYS A 39 6.67 -19.18 -13.61
C CYS A 39 5.55 -18.13 -13.81
N GLY A 40 5.69 -16.94 -13.23
CA GLY A 40 4.69 -15.87 -13.29
C GLY A 40 3.42 -16.10 -12.46
N THR A 41 3.22 -17.31 -11.93
CA THR A 41 2.03 -17.69 -11.15
C THR A 41 1.94 -16.91 -9.84
N PRO A 42 0.73 -16.51 -9.40
CA PRO A 42 0.58 -15.87 -8.11
C PRO A 42 1.02 -16.79 -6.96
N LYS A 43 1.83 -16.27 -6.01
CA LYS A 43 2.23 -17.01 -4.81
C LYS A 43 1.08 -17.02 -3.81
N VAL A 44 0.43 -18.17 -3.68
CA VAL A 44 -0.63 -18.41 -2.70
C VAL A 44 0.00 -18.97 -1.42
N GLY A 45 -0.05 -18.21 -0.33
CA GLY A 45 0.50 -18.60 0.97
C GLY A 45 2.01 -18.33 1.15
N ARG A 46 2.55 -18.74 2.31
CA ARG A 46 3.97 -18.57 2.70
C ARG A 46 4.90 -19.68 2.18
N GLY A 47 4.39 -20.59 1.34
CA GLY A 47 5.14 -21.74 0.83
C GLY A 47 6.01 -21.41 -0.40
N PRO A 48 7.02 -22.25 -0.71
CA PRO A 48 7.78 -22.14 -1.94
C PRO A 48 6.88 -22.38 -3.16
N CYS A 49 7.18 -21.68 -4.26
CA CYS A 49 6.46 -21.80 -5.52
C CYS A 49 6.69 -23.21 -6.11
N PRO A 50 5.66 -23.91 -6.60
CA PRO A 50 5.79 -25.29 -7.08
C PRO A 50 6.71 -25.44 -8.29
N CYS A 51 7.00 -24.37 -9.03
CA CYS A 51 7.91 -24.39 -10.17
C CYS A 51 9.38 -24.69 -9.82
N GLY A 52 9.74 -24.61 -8.53
CA GLY A 52 11.10 -24.89 -8.04
C GLY A 52 11.26 -26.25 -7.37
N LYS A 53 10.22 -27.11 -7.39
CA LYS A 53 10.36 -28.52 -7.05
C LYS A 53 10.63 -29.29 -8.33
N ALA A 54 11.92 -29.49 -8.59
CA ALA A 54 12.41 -30.63 -9.36
C ALA A 54 12.93 -31.66 -8.35
#